data_AF-A0A353QH99-F1
#
_entry.id   AF-A0A353QH99-F1
#
_cell.length_a   1.000
_cell.length_b   1.000
_cell.length_c   1.000
_cell.angle_alpha   90.00
_cell.angle_beta   90.00
_cell.angle_gamma   90.00
#
_symmetry.space_group_name_H-M   'P 1'
#
loop_
_entity.id
_entity.type
_entity.pdbx_description
1 polymer ?
#
loop_
_entity_poly.entity_id
_entity_poly.type
_entity_poly.pdbx_seq_one_letter_code
_entity_poly.pdbx_strand_id
1 'polypeptide(L)'
;MLQALLLVRDEWKAGTAPFLRSLPISGWGIVGAKMLAAFTSWVAMSLVTLALSGIFHACAPWFGMEWLPLAELPWSRMIGFIVIFVLGIMGAVLFGGIILQSAYLLGRIVNRFNGLLSAVAGVALMYVATRGGDWLAGVLSFLPKIPFEVPSFGSEGFAIVSQTLNSGAIVVLVLELALLFWAAGWLMEKRAES
;
A
#
# COMPACT_ATOMS: atom_id res chain seq x y z
N MET A 1 -8.84 -1.13 3.15
CA MET A 1 -8.85 0.21 2.51
C MET A 1 -10.20 0.92 2.58
N LEU A 2 -11.30 0.32 2.12
CA LEU A 2 -12.64 0.93 2.18
C LEU A 2 -13.07 1.27 3.62
N GLN A 3 -12.78 0.40 4.59
CA GLN A 3 -13.03 0.68 6.01
C GLN A 3 -12.21 1.84 6.56
N ALA A 4 -10.93 1.99 6.19
CA ALA A 4 -10.12 3.14 6.61
C ALA A 4 -10.67 4.46 6.03
N LEU A 5 -11.16 4.43 4.79
CA LEU A 5 -11.80 5.57 4.14
C LEU A 5 -13.16 5.90 4.77
N LEU A 6 -13.95 4.88 5.14
CA LEU A 6 -15.20 5.04 5.89
C LEU A 6 -14.95 5.59 7.29
N LEU A 7 -13.94 5.10 8.01
CA LEU A 7 -13.59 5.54 9.36
C LEU A 7 -13.08 6.98 9.37
N VAL A 8 -12.25 7.36 8.40
CA VAL A 8 -11.87 8.76 8.18
C VAL A 8 -13.09 9.61 7.84
N ARG A 9 -13.94 9.16 6.91
CA ARG A 9 -15.16 9.90 6.53
C ARG A 9 -16.12 10.07 7.71
N ASP A 10 -16.24 9.06 8.56
CA ASP A 10 -17.16 9.04 9.69
C ASP A 10 -16.62 9.88 10.87
N GLU A 11 -15.31 9.86 11.16
CA GLU A 11 -14.67 10.82 12.08
C GLU A 11 -14.94 12.28 11.67
N TRP A 12 -14.80 12.55 10.37
CA TRP A 12 -14.95 13.90 9.86
C TRP A 12 -16.41 14.33 9.66
N LYS A 13 -17.35 13.40 9.42
CA LYS A 13 -18.80 13.66 9.43
C LYS A 13 -19.35 13.82 10.84
N ALA A 14 -18.79 13.10 11.82
CA ALA A 14 -19.21 13.16 13.22
C ALA A 14 -18.70 14.40 13.96
N GLY A 15 -17.88 15.24 13.32
CA GLY A 15 -17.36 16.46 13.94
C GLY A 15 -16.39 16.18 15.09
N THR A 16 -15.67 15.04 15.07
CA THR A 16 -14.67 14.70 16.09
C THR A 16 -13.28 15.27 15.82
N ALA A 17 -13.06 15.94 14.68
CA ALA A 17 -11.84 16.69 14.43
C ALA A 17 -11.55 17.79 15.48
N PRO A 18 -12.55 18.57 15.97
CA PRO A 18 -12.42 19.39 17.18
C PRO A 18 -12.01 18.65 18.46
N PHE A 19 -12.38 17.37 18.64
CA PHE A 19 -11.98 16.58 19.81
C PHE A 19 -10.55 16.05 19.69
N LEU A 20 -10.07 15.78 18.47
CA LEU A 20 -8.65 15.54 18.22
C LEU A 20 -7.81 16.82 18.39
N ARG A 21 -8.41 18.02 18.24
CA ARG A 21 -7.77 19.33 18.53
C ARG A 21 -7.56 19.61 20.02
N SER A 22 -8.32 19.01 20.93
CA SER A 22 -8.13 19.22 22.38
C SER A 22 -6.99 18.38 22.96
N LEU A 23 -6.42 17.47 22.17
CA LEU A 23 -5.31 16.64 22.58
C LEU A 23 -4.00 17.26 22.07
N PRO A 24 -2.93 17.35 22.88
CA PRO A 24 -1.63 17.88 22.48
C PRO A 24 -0.89 16.87 21.57
N ILE A 25 -1.45 16.60 20.39
CA ILE A 25 -0.95 15.60 19.44
C ILE A 25 -0.62 16.32 18.13
N SER A 26 0.58 16.07 17.59
CA SER A 26 1.03 16.65 16.33
C SER A 26 0.28 16.06 15.12
N GLY A 27 0.12 16.84 14.04
CA GLY A 27 -0.51 16.38 12.80
C GLY A 27 0.16 15.12 12.23
N TRP A 28 1.47 15.01 12.42
CA TRP A 28 2.31 13.84 12.17
C TRP A 28 1.83 12.58 12.88
N GLY A 29 1.49 12.69 14.17
CA GLY A 29 0.97 11.59 14.97
C GLY A 29 -0.38 11.10 14.47
N ILE A 30 -1.24 12.01 14.01
CA ILE A 30 -2.57 11.67 13.46
C ILE A 30 -2.41 10.91 12.13
N VAL A 31 -1.54 11.39 11.22
CA VAL A 31 -1.26 10.70 9.96
C VAL A 31 -0.64 9.33 10.21
N GLY A 32 0.34 9.25 11.11
CA GLY A 32 0.98 8.00 11.52
C GLY A 32 -0.02 6.98 12.10
N ALA A 33 -0.90 7.40 13.00
CA ALA A 33 -1.93 6.54 13.58
C ALA A 33 -2.90 6.00 12.53
N LYS A 34 -3.27 6.83 11.54
CA LYS A 34 -4.16 6.42 10.43
C LYS A 34 -3.48 5.43 9.49
N MET A 35 -2.21 5.65 9.17
CA MET A 35 -1.41 4.70 8.40
C MET A 35 -1.25 3.37 9.14
N LEU A 36 -1.00 3.42 10.46
CA LEU A 36 -0.90 2.23 11.30
C LEU A 36 -2.23 1.47 11.36
N ALA A 37 -3.36 2.16 11.52
CA ALA A 37 -4.69 1.55 11.50
C ALA A 37 -5.02 0.91 10.14
N ALA A 38 -4.65 1.57 9.03
CA ALA A 38 -4.80 0.99 7.70
C ALA A 38 -3.93 -0.26 7.54
N PHE A 39 -2.69 -0.22 8.04
CA PHE A 39 -1.77 -1.35 8.02
C PHE A 39 -2.28 -2.52 8.86
N THR A 40 -2.73 -2.30 10.09
CA THR A 40 -3.29 -3.37 10.93
C THR A 40 -4.55 -3.97 10.31
N SER A 41 -5.42 -3.16 9.70
CA SER A 41 -6.61 -3.68 9.00
C SER A 41 -6.22 -4.58 7.81
N TRP A 42 -5.15 -4.23 7.09
CA TRP A 42 -4.64 -5.04 5.99
C TRP A 42 -4.01 -6.34 6.48
N VAL A 43 -3.22 -6.31 7.55
CA VAL A 43 -2.65 -7.52 8.18
C VAL A 43 -3.78 -8.45 8.64
N ALA A 44 -4.81 -7.92 9.31
CA ALA A 44 -5.95 -8.71 9.75
C ALA A 44 -6.69 -9.37 8.57
N MET A 45 -6.97 -8.61 7.51
CA MET A 45 -7.58 -9.16 6.30
C MET A 45 -6.71 -10.23 5.64
N SER A 46 -5.40 -10.00 5.59
CA SER A 46 -4.46 -10.98 5.01
C SER A 46 -4.43 -12.28 5.80
N LEU A 47 -4.48 -12.21 7.14
CA LEU A 47 -4.58 -13.39 8.01
C LEU A 47 -5.91 -14.13 7.81
N VAL A 48 -7.03 -13.41 7.67
CA VAL A 48 -8.34 -14.00 7.36
C VAL A 48 -8.32 -14.68 6.00
N THR A 49 -7.76 -14.03 4.98
CA THR A 49 -7.60 -14.62 3.64
C THR A 49 -6.70 -15.85 3.69
N LEU A 50 -5.60 -15.81 4.43
CA LEU A 50 -4.72 -16.97 4.62
C LEU A 50 -5.48 -18.12 5.29
N ALA A 51 -6.20 -17.87 6.37
CA ALA A 51 -6.99 -18.87 7.07
C ALA A 51 -8.07 -19.48 6.16
N LEU A 52 -8.81 -18.66 5.42
CA LEU A 52 -9.79 -19.13 4.43
C LEU A 52 -9.13 -19.95 3.33
N SER A 53 -7.99 -19.50 2.78
CA SER A 53 -7.25 -20.24 1.76
C SER A 53 -6.79 -21.61 2.27
N GLY A 54 -6.37 -21.71 3.53
CA GLY A 54 -6.02 -22.98 4.17
C GLY A 54 -7.21 -23.92 4.33
N ILE A 55 -8.38 -23.39 4.71
CA ILE A 55 -9.63 -24.16 4.78
C ILE A 55 -10.03 -24.66 3.38
N PHE A 56 -10.00 -23.81 2.35
CA PHE A 56 -10.27 -24.21 0.97
C PHE A 56 -9.27 -25.26 0.46
N HIS A 57 -8.00 -25.12 0.83
CA HIS A 57 -6.98 -26.12 0.49
C HIS A 57 -7.30 -27.48 1.11
N ALA A 58 -7.65 -27.51 2.40
CA ALA A 58 -8.00 -28.74 3.12
C ALA A 58 -9.32 -29.38 2.64
N CYS A 59 -10.29 -28.57 2.19
CA CYS A 59 -11.57 -29.04 1.66
C CYS A 59 -11.53 -29.45 0.19
N ALA A 60 -10.47 -29.15 -0.57
CA ALA A 60 -10.39 -29.46 -1.99
C ALA A 60 -10.52 -30.95 -2.37
N PRO A 61 -10.06 -31.93 -1.56
CA PRO A 61 -10.33 -33.34 -1.84
C PRO A 61 -11.83 -33.65 -1.91
N TRP A 62 -12.68 -32.90 -1.19
CA TRP A 62 -14.14 -33.05 -1.26
C TRP A 62 -14.75 -32.51 -2.56
N PHE A 63 -14.02 -31.66 -3.28
CA PHE A 63 -14.42 -31.13 -4.58
C PHE A 63 -13.77 -31.86 -5.77
N GLY A 64 -13.02 -32.94 -5.52
CA GLY A 64 -12.31 -33.68 -6.56
C GLY A 64 -11.20 -32.86 -7.25
N MET A 65 -10.71 -31.81 -6.60
CA MET A 65 -9.62 -30.97 -7.11
C MET A 65 -8.29 -31.40 -6.48
N GLU A 66 -7.33 -31.78 -7.31
CA GLU A 66 -5.93 -31.98 -6.90
C GLU A 66 -5.17 -30.66 -7.04
N TRP A 67 -4.57 -30.20 -5.94
CA TRP A 67 -3.69 -29.04 -5.98
C TRP A 67 -2.34 -29.43 -6.56
N LEU A 68 -1.70 -28.49 -7.26
CA LEU A 68 -0.31 -28.66 -7.68
C LEU A 68 0.58 -28.97 -6.46
N PRO A 69 1.51 -29.95 -6.57
CA PRO A 69 2.43 -30.27 -5.51
C PRO A 69 3.43 -29.12 -5.32
N LEU A 70 3.10 -28.20 -4.41
CA LEU A 70 4.02 -27.15 -3.92
C LEU A 70 5.31 -27.74 -3.32
N ALA A 71 5.34 -29.04 -3.05
CA ALA A 71 6.46 -29.79 -2.50
C ALA A 71 7.70 -29.86 -3.42
N GLU A 72 7.55 -29.60 -4.72
CA GLU A 72 8.67 -29.67 -5.68
C GLU A 72 9.51 -28.38 -5.74
N LEU A 73 9.07 -27.31 -5.08
CA LEU A 73 9.81 -26.04 -5.04
C LEU A 73 10.91 -26.05 -3.97
N PRO A 74 12.15 -25.64 -4.30
CA PRO A 74 13.19 -25.46 -3.30
C PRO A 74 12.73 -24.49 -2.20
N TRP A 75 12.75 -24.93 -0.95
CA TRP A 75 12.24 -24.18 0.21
C TRP A 75 12.82 -22.77 0.33
N SER A 76 14.11 -22.60 0.00
CA SER A 76 14.79 -21.30 0.00
C SER A 76 14.23 -20.31 -1.03
N ARG A 77 13.81 -20.80 -2.21
CA ARG A 77 13.23 -19.97 -3.29
C ARG A 77 11.78 -19.59 -2.98
N MET A 78 11.03 -20.50 -2.37
CA MET A 78 9.66 -20.23 -1.92
C MET A 78 9.63 -19.12 -0.85
N ILE A 79 10.53 -19.17 0.13
CA ILE A 79 10.66 -18.11 1.15
C ILE A 79 11.01 -16.77 0.51
N GLY A 80 11.98 -16.74 -0.42
CA GLY A 80 12.38 -15.51 -1.12
C GLY A 80 11.21 -14.87 -1.87
N PHE A 81 10.43 -15.67 -2.59
CA PHE A 81 9.24 -15.18 -3.28
C PHE A 81 8.18 -14.63 -2.32
N ILE A 82 7.86 -15.36 -1.24
CA ILE A 82 6.89 -14.92 -0.24
C ILE A 82 7.32 -13.58 0.37
N VAL A 83 8.60 -13.45 0.75
CA VAL A 83 9.12 -12.22 1.34
C VAL A 83 8.99 -11.04 0.38
N ILE A 84 9.43 -11.19 -0.87
CA ILE A 84 9.34 -10.10 -1.87
C ILE A 84 7.88 -9.74 -2.17
N PHE A 85 7.00 -10.73 -2.29
CA PHE A 85 5.58 -10.53 -2.54
C PHE A 85 4.90 -9.78 -1.39
N VAL A 86 5.14 -10.21 -0.15
CA VAL A 86 4.60 -9.56 1.05
C VAL A 86 5.14 -8.13 1.18
N LEU A 87 6.44 -7.91 0.96
CA LEU A 87 7.03 -6.57 0.97
C LEU A 87 6.45 -5.67 -0.13
N GLY A 88 6.24 -6.21 -1.33
CA GLY A 88 5.65 -5.49 -2.45
C GLY A 88 4.21 -5.05 -2.17
N ILE A 89 3.37 -5.97 -1.66
CA ILE A 89 1.98 -5.64 -1.29
C ILE A 89 1.96 -4.65 -0.12
N MET A 90 2.81 -4.84 0.90
CA MET A 90 2.93 -3.92 2.02
C MET A 90 3.26 -2.50 1.52
N GLY A 91 4.24 -2.37 0.63
CA GLY A 91 4.60 -1.09 0.02
C GLY A 91 3.41 -0.46 -0.72
N ALA A 92 2.70 -1.24 -1.55
CA ALA A 92 1.54 -0.77 -2.29
C ALA A 92 0.40 -0.29 -1.37
N VAL A 93 0.15 -0.99 -0.26
CA VAL A 93 -0.90 -0.61 0.71
C VAL A 93 -0.56 0.70 1.41
N LEU A 94 0.69 0.84 1.88
CA LEU A 94 1.14 2.07 2.55
C LEU A 94 1.13 3.26 1.59
N PHE A 95 1.63 3.07 0.37
CA PHE A 95 1.66 4.10 -0.67
C PHE A 95 0.26 4.51 -1.13
N GLY A 96 -0.62 3.54 -1.42
CA GLY A 96 -2.01 3.83 -1.77
C GLY A 96 -2.76 4.52 -0.62
N GLY A 97 -2.51 4.09 0.63
CA GLY A 97 -3.07 4.70 1.83
C GLY A 97 -2.70 6.17 1.96
N ILE A 98 -1.42 6.52 1.77
CA ILE A 98 -0.93 7.88 1.96
C ILE A 98 -1.40 8.82 0.84
N ILE A 99 -1.49 8.32 -0.40
CA ILE A 99 -2.06 9.07 -1.52
C ILE A 99 -3.53 9.37 -1.28
N LEU A 100 -4.33 8.36 -0.90
CA LEU A 100 -5.75 8.54 -0.60
C LEU A 100 -5.97 9.53 0.55
N GLN A 101 -5.15 9.46 1.60
CA GLN A 101 -5.22 10.39 2.72
C GLN A 101 -4.87 11.82 2.29
N SER A 102 -3.81 12.00 1.50
CA SER A 102 -3.39 13.31 0.98
C SER A 102 -4.45 13.91 0.05
N ALA A 103 -5.00 13.09 -0.83
CA ALA A 103 -6.08 13.46 -1.74
C ALA A 103 -7.35 13.90 -1.00
N TYR A 104 -7.71 13.18 0.08
CA TYR A 104 -8.82 13.55 0.93
C TYR A 104 -8.59 14.89 1.64
N LEU A 105 -7.37 15.13 2.14
CA LEU A 105 -7.01 16.41 2.77
C LEU A 105 -7.10 17.57 1.78
N LEU A 106 -6.56 17.41 0.58
CA LEU A 106 -6.64 18.41 -0.49
C LEU A 106 -8.09 18.70 -0.90
N GLY A 107 -8.92 17.67 -1.01
CA GLY A 107 -10.34 17.82 -1.33
C GLY A 107 -11.11 18.62 -0.29
N ARG A 108 -10.69 18.58 0.99
CA ARG A 108 -11.34 19.32 2.07
C ARG A 108 -10.96 20.80 2.13
N ILE A 109 -9.85 21.21 1.51
CA ILE A 109 -9.44 22.62 1.43
C ILE A 109 -10.50 23.45 0.70
N VAL A 110 -11.22 22.82 -0.24
CA VAL A 110 -12.29 23.46 -0.99
C VAL A 110 -13.61 23.10 -0.32
N ASN A 111 -14.40 24.09 0.10
CA ASN A 111 -15.71 23.86 0.75
C ASN A 111 -16.83 23.37 -0.21
N ARG A 112 -16.56 23.39 -1.52
CA ARG A 112 -17.51 23.01 -2.58
C ARG A 112 -16.90 21.88 -3.42
N PHE A 113 -17.66 20.81 -3.65
CA PHE A 113 -17.24 19.62 -4.42
C PHE A 113 -16.05 18.83 -3.82
N ASN A 114 -15.95 18.76 -2.50
CA ASN A 114 -14.83 18.14 -1.78
C ASN A 114 -14.56 16.69 -2.23
N GLY A 115 -15.62 15.94 -2.53
CA GLY A 115 -15.52 14.57 -3.05
C GLY A 115 -14.89 14.50 -4.44
N LEU A 116 -15.34 15.34 -5.38
CA LEU A 116 -14.80 15.38 -6.74
C LEU A 116 -13.34 15.83 -6.73
N LEU A 117 -13.03 16.85 -5.94
CA LEU A 117 -11.68 17.40 -5.84
C LEU A 117 -10.73 16.40 -5.17
N SER A 118 -11.19 15.62 -4.19
CA SER A 118 -10.40 14.52 -3.63
C SER A 118 -10.13 13.40 -4.64
N ALA A 119 -11.10 13.07 -5.50
CA ALA A 119 -10.90 12.07 -6.53
C ALA A 119 -9.87 12.54 -7.58
N VAL A 120 -10.01 13.79 -8.04
CA VAL A 120 -9.06 14.41 -8.99
C VAL A 120 -7.67 14.52 -8.37
N ALA A 121 -7.56 14.97 -7.11
CA ALA A 121 -6.30 15.04 -6.41
C ALA A 121 -5.66 13.66 -6.22
N GLY A 122 -6.45 12.62 -5.99
CA GLY A 122 -5.96 11.25 -5.88
C GLY A 122 -5.37 10.75 -7.20
N VAL A 123 -6.08 10.95 -8.32
CA VAL A 123 -5.58 10.60 -9.66
C VAL A 123 -4.33 11.41 -10.00
N ALA A 124 -4.32 12.71 -9.70
CA ALA A 124 -3.17 13.59 -9.95
C ALA A 124 -1.95 13.17 -9.12
N LEU A 125 -2.11 12.91 -7.83
CA LEU A 125 -1.04 12.43 -6.95
C LEU A 125 -0.51 11.07 -7.41
N MET A 126 -1.40 10.16 -7.80
CA MET A 126 -0.99 8.86 -8.34
C MET A 126 -0.21 9.01 -9.66
N TYR A 127 -0.62 9.91 -10.54
CA TYR A 127 0.08 10.20 -11.78
C TYR A 127 1.45 10.83 -11.53
N VAL A 128 1.53 11.81 -10.63
CA VAL A 128 2.78 12.48 -10.26
C VAL A 128 3.74 11.50 -9.61
N ALA A 129 3.26 10.63 -8.71
CA ALA A 129 4.11 9.68 -8.02
C ALA A 129 4.56 8.54 -8.96
N THR A 130 3.71 8.03 -9.85
CA THR A 130 4.15 7.02 -10.83
C THR A 130 5.13 7.61 -11.85
N ARG A 131 4.83 8.77 -12.43
CA ARG A 131 5.69 9.39 -13.45
C ARG A 131 6.97 10.00 -12.86
N GLY A 132 6.85 10.59 -11.68
CA GLY A 132 7.98 11.07 -10.88
C GLY A 132 8.88 9.90 -10.47
N GLY A 133 8.27 8.79 -10.05
CA GLY A 133 8.97 7.57 -9.69
C GLY A 133 9.74 6.95 -10.83
N ASP A 134 9.13 6.85 -12.02
CA ASP A 134 9.82 6.38 -13.24
C ASP A 134 11.02 7.27 -13.60
N TRP A 135 10.85 8.59 -13.50
CA TRP A 135 11.90 9.55 -13.80
C TRP A 135 13.05 9.46 -12.78
N LEU A 136 12.73 9.45 -11.49
CA LEU A 136 13.69 9.27 -10.39
C LEU A 136 14.40 7.91 -10.47
N ALA A 137 13.69 6.84 -10.80
CA ALA A 137 14.26 5.51 -10.98
C ALA A 137 15.21 5.46 -12.19
N GLY A 138 14.94 6.24 -13.23
CA GLY A 138 15.85 6.45 -14.35
C GLY A 138 17.15 7.15 -13.93
N VAL A 139 17.06 8.18 -13.09
CA VAL A 139 18.23 8.87 -12.51
C VAL A 139 19.04 7.93 -11.60
N LEU A 140 18.34 7.08 -10.84
CA LEU A 140 18.93 6.10 -9.91
C LEU A 140 19.29 4.76 -10.58
N SER A 141 19.32 4.69 -11.92
CA SER A 141 19.68 3.49 -12.69
C SER A 141 21.11 3.01 -12.49
N PHE A 142 21.96 3.81 -11.82
CA PHE A 142 23.31 3.43 -11.42
C PHE A 142 23.34 2.40 -10.28
N LEU A 143 22.22 2.18 -9.58
CA LEU A 143 22.14 1.23 -8.47
C LEU A 143 22.03 -0.24 -8.97
N PRO A 144 22.59 -1.21 -8.21
CA PRO A 144 22.65 -2.61 -8.62
C PRO A 144 21.26 -3.24 -8.72
N LYS A 145 21.03 -4.05 -9.75
CA LYS A 145 19.78 -4.81 -9.90
C LYS A 145 19.84 -6.06 -9.03
N ILE A 146 18.76 -6.35 -8.32
CA ILE A 146 18.61 -7.54 -7.47
C ILE A 146 17.89 -8.61 -8.31
N PRO A 147 18.58 -9.69 -8.72
CA PRO A 147 17.93 -10.81 -9.41
C PRO A 147 17.11 -11.62 -8.40
N PHE A 148 15.89 -11.98 -8.78
CA PHE A 148 15.02 -12.87 -8.04
C PHE A 148 14.28 -13.80 -9.00
N GLU A 149 13.94 -14.99 -8.54
CA GLU A 149 13.27 -15.98 -9.37
C GLU A 149 11.78 -16.02 -9.03
N VAL A 150 10.93 -15.96 -10.05
CA VAL A 150 9.48 -15.95 -9.91
C VAL A 150 8.91 -17.18 -10.61
N PRO A 151 7.99 -17.93 -9.98
CA PRO A 151 7.25 -18.98 -10.66
C PRO A 151 6.33 -18.35 -11.72
N SER A 152 6.52 -18.73 -12.98
CA SER A 152 5.69 -18.30 -14.10
C SER A 152 4.91 -19.49 -14.64
N PHE A 153 3.60 -19.29 -14.80
CA PHE A 153 2.75 -20.21 -15.54
C PHE A 153 2.76 -19.82 -17.02
N GLY A 154 3.58 -20.51 -17.81
CA GLY A 154 3.62 -20.39 -19.26
C GLY A 154 2.78 -21.44 -19.96
N SER A 155 2.69 -21.36 -21.29
CA SER A 155 2.01 -22.36 -22.14
C SER A 155 2.67 -23.74 -22.13
N GLU A 156 3.92 -23.85 -21.67
CA GLU A 156 4.71 -25.09 -21.63
C GLU A 156 4.83 -25.71 -20.22
N GLY A 157 4.10 -25.16 -19.23
CA GLY A 157 4.11 -25.66 -17.85
C GLY A 157 4.71 -24.68 -16.83
N PHE A 158 5.02 -25.19 -15.65
CA PHE A 158 5.57 -24.41 -14.54
C PHE A 158 7.06 -24.15 -14.75
N ALA A 159 7.43 -22.90 -15.07
CA ALA A 159 8.81 -22.50 -15.30
C ALA A 159 9.23 -21.42 -14.31
N ILE A 160 10.45 -21.55 -13.78
CA ILE A 160 11.05 -20.54 -12.91
C ILE A 160 11.73 -19.50 -13.80
N VAL A 161 11.22 -18.27 -13.79
CA VAL A 161 11.76 -17.16 -14.60
C VAL A 161 12.55 -16.23 -13.71
N SER A 162 13.80 -15.95 -14.08
CA SER A 162 14.60 -14.92 -13.41
C SER A 162 14.07 -13.54 -13.79
N GLN A 163 13.59 -12.80 -12.80
CA GLN A 163 13.24 -11.39 -12.90
C GLN A 163 14.28 -10.54 -12.17
N THR A 164 14.45 -9.29 -12.59
CA THR A 164 15.38 -8.36 -11.93
C THR A 164 14.61 -7.19 -11.33
N LEU A 165 14.80 -6.93 -10.04
CA LEU A 165 14.25 -5.78 -9.36
C LEU A 165 15.30 -4.67 -9.34
N ASN A 166 14.96 -3.49 -9.84
CA ASN A 166 15.85 -2.33 -9.76
C ASN A 166 15.87 -1.81 -8.31
N SER A 167 16.99 -1.94 -7.59
CA SER A 167 17.08 -1.42 -6.21
C SER A 167 16.87 0.09 -6.13
N GLY A 168 17.15 0.83 -7.21
CA GLY A 168 16.79 2.24 -7.33
C GLY A 168 15.29 2.49 -7.16
N ALA A 169 14.42 1.62 -7.70
CA ALA A 169 12.98 1.75 -7.55
C ALA A 169 12.53 1.60 -6.08
N ILE A 170 13.21 0.77 -5.28
CA ILE A 170 12.93 0.65 -3.84
C ILE A 170 13.27 1.95 -3.13
N VAL A 171 14.45 2.52 -3.40
CA VAL A 171 14.89 3.78 -2.78
C VAL A 171 13.94 4.91 -3.14
N VAL A 172 13.52 4.99 -4.41
CA VAL A 172 12.54 5.98 -4.88
C VAL A 172 11.21 5.82 -4.16
N LEU A 173 10.70 4.59 -4.05
CA LEU A 173 9.45 4.33 -3.34
C LEU A 173 9.53 4.78 -1.88
N VAL A 174 10.61 4.47 -1.17
CA VAL A 174 10.80 4.90 0.23
C VAL A 174 10.87 6.43 0.32
N LEU A 175 11.57 7.08 -0.60
CA LEU A 175 11.71 8.53 -0.64
C LEU A 175 10.38 9.24 -0.93
N GLU A 176 9.61 8.74 -1.90
CA GLU A 176 8.27 9.25 -2.20
C GLU A 176 7.31 9.09 -1.02
N LEU A 177 7.36 7.93 -0.35
CA LEU A 177 6.53 7.67 0.82
C LEU A 177 6.90 8.61 1.98
N ALA A 178 8.19 8.86 2.20
CA ALA A 178 8.67 9.83 3.16
C ALA A 178 8.22 11.26 2.82
N LEU A 179 8.32 11.68 1.54
CA LEU A 179 7.88 13.00 1.09
C LEU A 179 6.36 13.17 1.19
N LEU A 180 5.58 12.15 0.83
CA LEU A 180 4.12 12.18 0.94
C LEU A 180 3.69 12.19 2.41
N PHE A 181 4.36 11.44 3.28
CA PHE A 181 4.15 11.50 4.71
C PHE A 181 4.47 12.89 5.25
N TRP A 182 5.58 13.47 4.77
CA TRP A 182 5.98 14.83 5.07
C TRP A 182 4.92 15.86 4.66
N ALA A 183 4.50 15.83 3.40
CA ALA A 183 3.47 16.73 2.90
C ALA A 183 2.13 16.55 3.64
N ALA A 184 1.70 15.31 3.92
CA ALA A 184 0.45 15.02 4.60
C ALA A 184 0.45 15.48 6.06
N GLY A 185 1.54 15.25 6.79
CA GLY A 185 1.71 15.68 8.18
C GLY A 185 1.74 17.20 8.29
N TRP A 186 2.50 17.87 7.41
CA TRP A 186 2.54 19.33 7.35
C TRP A 186 1.20 19.94 6.97
N LEU A 187 0.48 19.34 6.02
CA LEU A 187 -0.85 19.81 5.60
C LEU A 187 -1.87 19.66 6.73
N MET A 188 -1.82 18.55 7.46
CA MET A 188 -2.65 18.35 8.66
C MET A 188 -2.35 19.42 9.72
N GLU A 189 -1.08 19.70 9.98
CA GLU A 189 -0.67 20.70 10.97
C GLU A 189 -1.13 22.10 10.56
N LYS A 190 -0.84 22.54 9.33
CA LYS A 190 -1.13 23.92 8.88
C LYS A 190 -2.59 24.22 8.54
N ARG A 191 -3.38 23.22 8.14
CA ARG A 191 -4.76 23.44 7.64
C ARG A 191 -5.85 22.84 8.53
N ALA A 192 -5.51 22.00 9.51
CA ALA A 192 -6.44 21.67 10.58
C ALA A 192 -6.48 22.75 11.68
N GLU A 193 -5.67 23.81 11.58
CA GLU A 193 -5.60 24.96 12.51
C GLU A 193 -6.55 26.13 12.18
N SER A 194 -7.14 26.19 10.97
CA SER A 194 -8.08 27.25 10.56
C SER A 194 -9.52 26.77 10.50
#